data_AF-A0A950NPL0-F1
#
_entry.id   AF-A0A950NPL0-F1
#
_cell.length_a   1.000
_cell.length_b   1.000
_cell.length_c   1.000
_cell.angle_alpha   90.00
_cell.angle_beta   90.00
_cell.angle_gamma   90.00
#
_symmetry.space_group_name_H-M   'P 1'
#
loop_
_entity.id
_entity.type
_entity.pdbx_description
1 polymer ?
#
loop_
_entity_poly.entity_id
_entity_poly.type
_entity_poly.pdbx_seq_one_letter_code
_entity_poly.pdbx_strand_id
1 'polypeptide(L)'
;VPGFQNFTGPRQADMLRLNVAVPPAAHPDPIGLIAGDAAGYPNGRRVIDDVVTIELRAIAGATYPLIDKTFTPDAAATKVTDGVSPASTRYQSSFPYLGIPHDGFHTPAA
;
A
#
# COMPACT_ATOMS: atom_id res chain seq x y z
N VAL A 1 11.83 7.59 0.24
CA VAL A 1 11.95 7.25 -1.20
C VAL A 1 12.41 8.47 -1.97
N PRO A 2 13.56 8.43 -2.67
CA PRO A 2 14.00 9.54 -3.53
C PRO A 2 12.90 9.95 -4.52
N GLY A 3 12.61 11.24 -4.63
CA GLY A 3 11.57 11.76 -5.55
C GLY A 3 10.13 11.75 -5.01
N PHE A 4 9.89 11.25 -3.80
CA PHE A 4 8.58 11.37 -3.14
C PHE A 4 8.35 12.82 -2.69
N GLN A 5 7.29 13.46 -3.20
CA GLN A 5 6.94 14.85 -2.87
C GLN A 5 5.44 14.95 -2.56
N ASN A 6 5.10 15.55 -1.41
CA ASN A 6 3.72 15.82 -0.96
C ASN A 6 3.40 17.32 -0.86
N PHE A 7 4.32 18.20 -1.26
CA PHE A 7 4.10 19.64 -1.32
C PHE A 7 3.06 20.03 -2.37
N THR A 8 2.05 20.83 -1.97
CA THR A 8 0.90 21.20 -2.83
C THR A 8 0.78 22.71 -3.09
N GLY A 9 1.82 23.48 -2.79
CA GLY A 9 1.89 24.94 -2.98
C GLY A 9 1.75 25.75 -1.68
N PRO A 10 1.85 27.10 -1.75
CA PRO A 10 1.91 27.97 -0.58
C PRO A 10 0.53 28.30 0.04
N ARG A 11 -0.58 28.00 -0.66
CA ARG A 11 -1.93 28.32 -0.19
C ARG A 11 -2.48 27.19 0.66
N GLN A 12 -2.70 27.46 1.95
CA GLN A 12 -3.39 26.53 2.84
C GLN A 12 -4.85 26.39 2.41
N ALA A 13 -5.27 25.16 2.17
CA ALA A 13 -6.65 24.79 1.94
C ALA A 13 -6.82 23.30 2.28
N ASP A 14 -7.95 22.94 2.89
CA ASP A 14 -8.32 21.54 3.08
C ASP A 14 -8.77 20.98 1.73
N MET A 15 -7.93 20.14 1.14
CA MET A 15 -8.21 19.51 -0.13
C MET A 15 -7.75 18.05 -0.08
N LEU A 16 -8.67 17.14 -0.39
CA LEU A 16 -8.31 15.77 -0.75
C LEU A 16 -7.76 15.78 -2.18
N ARG A 17 -6.45 15.93 -2.34
CA ARG A 17 -5.79 15.96 -3.65
C ARG A 17 -5.13 14.62 -3.93
N LEU A 18 -5.47 14.03 -5.07
CA LEU A 18 -4.74 12.88 -5.58
C LEU A 18 -3.43 13.35 -6.21
N ASN A 19 -2.29 12.84 -5.72
CA ASN A 19 -0.99 13.11 -6.32
C ASN A 19 -0.84 12.31 -7.63
N VAL A 20 -0.83 13.02 -8.77
CA VAL A 20 -0.65 12.42 -10.11
C VAL A 20 0.78 12.52 -10.64
N ALA A 21 1.72 13.07 -9.85
CA ALA A 21 3.11 13.21 -10.26
C ALA A 21 3.86 11.86 -10.30
N VAL A 22 3.37 10.85 -9.56
CA VAL A 22 3.91 9.50 -9.59
C VAL A 22 3.20 8.67 -10.67
N PRO A 23 3.91 8.21 -11.72
CA PRO A 23 3.31 7.38 -12.76
C PRO A 23 2.90 6.00 -12.22
N PRO A 24 1.98 5.27 -12.89
CA PRO A 24 1.69 3.89 -12.54
C PRO A 24 2.96 3.02 -12.57
N ALA A 25 3.12 2.13 -11.59
CA ALA A 25 4.22 1.17 -11.58
C ALA A 25 4.07 0.14 -12.71
N ALA A 26 5.16 -0.12 -13.45
CA ALA A 26 5.19 -1.17 -14.48
C ALA A 26 5.09 -2.58 -13.86
N HIS A 27 5.65 -2.75 -12.66
CA HIS A 27 5.58 -3.96 -11.85
C HIS A 27 5.07 -3.60 -10.45
N PRO A 28 3.74 -3.59 -10.26
CA PRO A 28 3.14 -3.23 -8.98
C PRO A 28 3.53 -4.20 -7.86
N ASP A 29 4.03 -3.69 -6.73
CA ASP A 29 4.30 -4.49 -5.51
C ASP A 29 3.23 -4.22 -4.45
N PRO A 30 2.44 -5.22 -3.99
CA PRO A 30 1.40 -5.03 -2.96
C PRO A 30 1.86 -4.40 -1.64
N ILE A 31 3.17 -4.41 -1.36
CA ILE A 31 3.78 -3.81 -0.16
C ILE A 31 4.08 -2.31 -0.34
N GLY A 32 3.80 -1.76 -1.52
CA GLY A 32 3.77 -0.31 -1.75
C GLY A 32 5.08 0.40 -1.42
N LEU A 33 4.97 1.59 -0.81
CA LEU A 33 6.09 2.50 -0.62
C LEU A 33 7.26 1.88 0.16
N ILE A 34 6.97 0.99 1.12
CA ILE A 34 8.01 0.37 1.96
C ILE A 34 8.76 -0.76 1.24
N ALA A 35 8.24 -1.26 0.11
CA ALA A 35 8.97 -2.11 -0.84
C ALA A 35 9.63 -1.31 -1.99
N GLY A 36 9.56 0.02 -1.95
CA GLY A 36 10.13 0.90 -2.98
C GLY A 36 9.16 1.26 -4.11
N ASP A 37 7.90 0.83 -4.03
CA ASP A 37 6.87 1.18 -5.02
C ASP A 37 6.12 2.45 -4.60
N ALA A 38 6.59 3.60 -5.11
CA ALA A 38 6.00 4.90 -4.80
C ALA A 38 4.57 5.10 -5.36
N ALA A 39 4.11 4.24 -6.28
CA ALA A 39 2.75 4.30 -6.81
C ALA A 39 1.72 3.58 -5.92
N GLY A 40 2.18 2.92 -4.86
CA GLY A 40 1.35 2.25 -3.84
C GLY A 40 1.04 3.08 -2.60
N TYR A 41 0.31 2.47 -1.68
CA TYR A 41 -0.05 3.02 -0.35
C TYR A 41 1.17 3.65 0.36
N PRO A 42 1.03 4.81 1.03
CA PRO A 42 -0.23 5.49 1.40
C PRO A 42 -0.82 6.45 0.36
N ASN A 43 -0.04 6.86 -0.66
CA ASN A 43 -0.47 7.85 -1.64
C ASN A 43 -0.86 7.25 -2.99
N GLY A 44 -0.83 5.92 -3.10
CA GLY A 44 -1.20 5.16 -4.27
C GLY A 44 -2.70 5.12 -4.52
N ARG A 45 -3.08 4.80 -5.76
CA ARG A 45 -4.47 4.80 -6.27
C ARG A 45 -5.05 3.41 -6.50
N ARG A 46 -4.32 2.37 -6.12
CA ARG A 46 -4.60 0.98 -6.49
C ARG A 46 -5.22 0.23 -5.32
N VAL A 47 -6.13 -0.67 -5.65
CA VAL A 47 -6.85 -1.52 -4.69
C VAL A 47 -6.09 -2.80 -4.32
N ILE A 48 -4.93 -3.03 -4.94
CA ILE A 48 -4.11 -4.23 -4.76
C ILE A 48 -3.08 -4.10 -3.62
N ASP A 49 -2.95 -2.92 -3.02
CA ASP A 49 -2.05 -2.72 -1.89
C ASP A 49 -2.60 -3.45 -0.66
N ASP A 50 -1.73 -4.23 -0.01
CA ASP A 50 -2.02 -4.87 1.27
C ASP A 50 -1.75 -3.87 2.40
N VAL A 51 -2.71 -2.96 2.57
CA VAL A 51 -2.63 -1.87 3.55
C VAL A 51 -2.40 -2.40 4.96
N VAL A 52 -3.04 -3.51 5.33
CA VAL A 52 -2.93 -4.09 6.67
C VAL A 52 -1.50 -4.60 6.90
N THR A 53 -0.95 -5.38 5.98
CA THR A 53 0.44 -5.83 6.10
C THR A 53 1.41 -4.64 6.12
N ILE A 54 1.22 -3.62 5.28
CA ILE A 54 2.08 -2.42 5.25
C ILE A 54 2.07 -1.72 6.61
N GLU A 55 0.89 -1.50 7.19
CA GLU A 55 0.75 -0.84 8.49
C GLU A 55 1.32 -1.66 9.64
N LEU A 56 1.10 -2.98 9.64
CA LEU A 56 1.71 -3.88 10.62
C LEU A 56 3.24 -3.83 10.56
N ARG A 57 3.83 -3.79 9.36
CA ARG A 57 5.29 -3.64 9.19
C ARG A 57 5.78 -2.27 9.65
N ALA A 58 5.02 -1.22 9.38
CA ALA A 58 5.35 0.12 9.86
C ALA A 58 5.35 0.18 11.40
N ILE A 59 4.34 -0.42 12.05
CA ILE A 59 4.27 -0.55 13.52
C ILE A 59 5.42 -1.40 14.06
N ALA A 60 5.80 -2.47 13.36
CA ALA A 60 6.97 -3.30 13.69
C ALA A 60 8.33 -2.57 13.48
N GLY A 61 8.31 -1.31 13.04
CA GLY A 61 9.49 -0.45 12.95
C GLY A 61 10.12 -0.37 11.56
N ALA A 62 9.53 -0.96 10.52
CA ALA A 62 10.10 -0.96 9.17
C ALA A 62 10.31 0.46 8.59
N THR A 63 9.51 1.43 9.02
CA THR A 63 9.58 2.82 8.55
C THR A 63 10.37 3.74 9.50
N TYR A 64 10.73 3.28 10.70
CA TYR A 64 11.43 4.08 11.70
C TYR A 64 12.79 4.64 11.24
N PRO A 65 13.57 3.94 10.39
CA PRO A 65 14.80 4.50 9.81
C PRO A 65 14.62 5.78 9.00
N LEU A 66 13.40 6.12 8.59
CA LEU A 66 13.08 7.39 7.92
C LEU A 66 13.16 8.59 8.86
N ILE A 67 13.08 8.36 10.17
CA ILE A 67 13.10 9.38 11.22
C ILE A 67 14.42 9.31 11.99
N ASP A 68 14.84 8.10 12.38
CA ASP A 68 16.11 7.84 13.05
C ASP A 68 16.96 6.87 12.23
N LYS A 69 17.97 7.42 11.56
CA LYS A 69 18.88 6.65 10.69
C LYS A 69 19.77 5.66 11.45
N THR A 70 19.85 5.74 12.78
CA THR A 70 20.66 4.82 13.60
C THR A 70 19.90 3.57 14.01
N PHE A 71 18.57 3.61 13.92
CA PHE A 71 17.73 2.46 14.20
C PHE A 71 17.84 1.42 13.07
N THR A 72 18.07 0.17 13.47
CA THR A 72 18.03 -0.98 12.57
C THR A 72 16.77 -1.79 12.90
N PRO A 73 15.79 -1.89 11.99
CA PRO A 73 14.60 -2.70 12.21
C PRO A 73 14.97 -4.17 12.40
N ASP A 74 14.21 -4.86 13.25
CA ASP A 74 14.31 -6.31 13.36
C ASP A 74 13.99 -6.94 11.99
N ALA A 75 14.81 -7.90 11.55
CA ALA A 75 14.57 -8.63 10.30
C ALA A 75 13.18 -9.31 10.27
N ALA A 76 12.64 -9.68 11.43
CA ALA A 76 11.30 -10.23 11.58
C ALA A 76 10.20 -9.26 11.15
N ALA A 77 10.43 -7.94 11.19
CA ALA A 77 9.45 -6.95 10.73
C ALA A 77 9.06 -7.19 9.26
N THR A 78 10.00 -7.61 8.41
CA THR A 78 9.72 -7.92 6.99
C THR A 78 8.82 -9.14 6.78
N LYS A 79 8.73 -10.03 7.79
CA LYS A 79 7.94 -11.25 7.74
C LYS A 79 6.51 -11.07 8.25
N VAL A 80 6.21 -9.92 8.84
CA VAL A 80 4.86 -9.62 9.34
C VAL A 80 3.90 -9.50 8.17
N THR A 81 2.74 -10.12 8.31
CA THR A 81 1.60 -10.11 7.39
C THR A 81 0.33 -10.39 8.18
N ASP A 82 -0.81 -9.94 7.67
CA ASP A 82 -2.12 -10.32 8.19
C ASP A 82 -2.48 -11.80 7.90
N GLY A 83 -1.67 -12.47 7.07
CA GLY A 83 -1.85 -13.87 6.70
C GLY A 83 -2.96 -14.10 5.68
N VAL A 84 -3.48 -13.03 5.08
CA VAL A 84 -4.54 -13.09 4.08
C VAL A 84 -3.95 -12.82 2.71
N SER A 85 -4.41 -13.54 1.70
CA SER A 85 -4.03 -13.28 0.32
C SER A 85 -5.27 -13.20 -0.56
N PRO A 86 -5.32 -12.26 -1.50
CA PRO A 86 -6.44 -12.13 -2.40
C PRO A 86 -6.55 -13.37 -3.30
N ALA A 87 -7.77 -13.86 -3.51
CA ALA A 87 -8.03 -14.86 -4.54
C ALA A 87 -7.65 -14.31 -5.93
N SER A 88 -7.30 -15.19 -6.87
CA SER A 88 -6.94 -14.80 -8.24
C SER A 88 -8.05 -14.04 -8.99
N THR A 89 -9.31 -14.20 -8.55
CA THR A 89 -10.49 -13.53 -9.09
C THR A 89 -10.78 -12.17 -8.45
N ARG A 90 -10.02 -11.77 -7.42
CA ARG A 90 -10.25 -10.53 -6.65
C ARG A 90 -10.04 -9.27 -7.48
N TYR A 91 -9.09 -9.28 -8.43
CA TYR A 91 -8.69 -8.09 -9.19
C TYR A 91 -8.86 -8.30 -10.69
N GLN A 92 -9.35 -7.27 -11.37
CA GLN A 92 -9.55 -7.26 -12.82
C GLN A 92 -8.56 -6.29 -13.49
N SER A 93 -8.21 -6.56 -14.75
CA SER A 93 -7.31 -5.69 -15.53
C SER A 93 -8.00 -4.44 -16.09
N SER A 94 -9.32 -4.36 -15.98
CA SER A 94 -10.14 -3.24 -16.47
C SER A 94 -11.22 -2.89 -15.45
N PHE A 95 -11.77 -1.68 -15.58
CA PHE A 95 -12.87 -1.26 -14.73
C PHE A 95 -14.12 -2.15 -14.95
N PRO A 96 -14.80 -2.61 -13.88
CA PRO A 96 -14.47 -2.41 -12.46
C PRO A 96 -13.28 -3.27 -12.01
N TYR A 97 -12.29 -2.65 -11.33
CA TYR A 97 -11.02 -3.32 -10.97
C TYR A 97 -11.13 -4.38 -9.87
N LEU A 98 -12.29 -4.53 -9.24
CA LEU A 98 -12.58 -5.55 -8.23
C LEU A 98 -13.49 -6.62 -8.83
N GLY A 99 -13.18 -7.89 -8.54
CA GLY A 99 -14.02 -9.02 -8.87
C GLY A 99 -15.37 -8.99 -8.15
N ILE A 100 -16.29 -9.84 -8.63
CA ILE A 100 -17.63 -9.98 -8.02
C ILE A 100 -17.46 -10.39 -6.55
N PRO A 101 -18.06 -9.64 -5.60
CA PRO A 101 -18.05 -10.03 -4.20
C PRO A 101 -18.69 -11.40 -4.01
N HIS A 102 -18.06 -12.25 -3.21
CA HIS A 102 -18.69 -13.49 -2.78
C HIS A 102 -19.81 -13.21 -1.79
N ASP A 103 -20.82 -14.08 -1.75
CA ASP A 103 -21.80 -14.01 -0.68
C ASP A 103 -21.15 -14.35 0.67
N GLY A 104 -21.70 -13.79 1.74
CA GLY A 104 -21.20 -14.04 3.10
C GLY A 104 -21.70 -15.35 3.71
N PHE A 105 -22.47 -16.16 2.99
CA PHE A 105 -23.08 -17.39 3.50
C PHE A 105 -22.40 -18.66 2.98
N HIS A 106 -22.05 -18.70 1.69
CA HIS A 106 -21.43 -19.85 1.05
C HIS A 106 -19.90 -19.68 0.88
N THR A 107 -19.33 -18.50 1.15
CA THR A 107 -17.88 -18.24 0.93
C THR A 107 -17.21 -17.41 2.04
N PRO A 108 -16.17 -17.94 2.71
CA PRO A 108 -15.71 -19.33 2.65
C PRO A 108 -16.81 -20.26 3.19
N ALA A 109 -16.93 -21.46 2.62
CA ALA A 109 -17.82 -22.46 3.21
C ALA A 109 -17.39 -22.71 4.66
N ALA A 110 -18.35 -22.68 5.58
CA ALA A 110 -18.13 -23.00 6.99
C ALA A 110 -17.61 -24.43 7.18
#